data_AF-A0A1I4FY94-F1
#
_entry.id   AF-A0A1I4FY94-F1
#
_cell.length_a   1.000
_cell.length_b   1.000
_cell.length_c   1.000
_cell.angle_alpha   90.00
_cell.angle_beta   90.00
_cell.angle_gamma   90.00
#
_symmetry.space_group_name_H-M   'P 1'
#
loop_
_entity.id
_entity.type
_entity.pdbx_description
1 polymer ?
#
loop_
_entity_poly.entity_id
_entity_poly.type
_entity_poly.pdbx_seq_one_letter_code
_entity_poly.pdbx_strand_id
1 'polypeptide(L)' 'MSKTINWAWLLYLVIKLIIEKHLSAADAVNVVASTNNVSVDNLLKIIPEKYL' A
#
# COMPACT_ATOMS: atom_id res chain seq x y z
N MET A 1 4.15 20.71 10.94
CA MET A 1 4.62 20.37 9.58
C MET A 1 3.73 19.27 9.03
N SER A 2 2.95 19.54 7.99
CA SER A 2 2.18 18.50 7.31
C SER A 2 3.16 17.56 6.61
N LYS A 3 3.22 16.29 7.00
CA LYS A 3 4.02 15.29 6.29
C LYS A 3 3.34 15.06 4.95
N THR A 4 3.94 15.52 3.86
CA THR A 4 3.46 15.19 2.52
C THR A 4 3.55 13.69 2.32
N ILE A 5 2.40 13.03 2.22
CA ILE A 5 2.35 11.59 1.99
C ILE A 5 2.81 11.32 0.55
N ASN A 6 3.90 10.58 0.40
CA ASN A 6 4.37 10.15 -0.92
C ASN A 6 3.63 8.86 -1.32
N TRP A 7 2.55 9.03 -2.08
CA TRP A 7 1.71 7.92 -2.55
C TRP A 7 2.42 6.93 -3.46
N ALA A 8 3.37 7.40 -4.29
CA ALA A 8 4.15 6.51 -5.16
C ALA A 8 5.04 5.57 -4.33
N TRP A 9 5.61 6.07 -3.24
CA TRP A 9 6.38 5.26 -2.31
C TRP A 9 5.52 4.22 -1.58
N LEU A 10 4.33 4.61 -1.12
CA LEU A 10 3.40 3.66 -0.48
C LEU A 10 2.96 2.56 -1.44
N LEU A 11 2.67 2.92 -2.71
CA LEU A 11 2.33 1.96 -3.75
C LEU A 11 3.47 0.95 -3.97
N TYR A 12 4.71 1.45 -4.07
CA TYR A 12 5.88 0.60 -4.20
C TYR A 12 6.01 -0.39 -3.04
N LEU A 13 5.80 0.06 -1.79
CA LEU A 13 5.83 -0.82 -0.62
C LEU A 13 4.76 -1.91 -0.67
N VAL A 14 3.54 -1.56 -1.09
CA VAL A 14 2.46 -2.55 -1.23
C VAL A 14 2.82 -3.59 -2.29
N ILE A 15 3.23 -3.16 -3.48
CA ILE A 15 3.62 -4.07 -4.57
C ILE A 15 4.80 -4.96 -4.14
N LYS A 16 5.77 -4.39 -3.42
CA LYS A 16 6.91 -5.14 -2.88
C LYS A 16 6.45 -6.25 -1.93
N LEU A 17 5.50 -5.97 -1.04
CA LEU A 17 4.94 -6.98 -0.12
C LEU A 17 4.20 -8.09 -0.86
N ILE A 18 3.45 -7.76 -1.91
CA ILE A 18 2.76 -8.74 -2.74
C ILE A 18 3.76 -9.65 -3.46
N ILE A 19 4.81 -9.07 -4.07
CA ILE A 19 5.79 -9.83 -4.87
C ILE A 19 6.77 -10.62 -3.99
N GLU A 20 7.37 -9.98 -2.98
CA GLU A 20 8.46 -10.58 -2.21
C GLU A 20 7.98 -11.42 -1.01
N LYS A 21 6.82 -11.07 -0.45
CA LYS A 21 6.25 -11.78 0.71
C LYS A 21 5.03 -12.63 0.34
N HIS A 22 4.63 -12.64 -0.93
CA HIS A 22 3.46 -13.36 -1.44
C HIS A 22 2.18 -13.04 -0.64
N LEU A 23 2.09 -11.81 -0.12
CA LEU A 23 0.91 -11.35 0.61
C LEU A 23 -0.23 -11.06 -0.36
N SER A 24 -1.46 -11.25 0.11
CA SER A 24 -2.64 -10.76 -0.62
C SER A 24 -2.63 -9.24 -0.70
N ALA A 25 -3.31 -8.67 -1.70
CA ALA A 25 -3.43 -7.22 -1.85
C ALA A 25 -4.00 -6.57 -0.58
N ALA A 26 -5.01 -7.19 0.03
CA ALA A 26 -5.64 -6.72 1.26
C ALA A 26 -4.66 -6.70 2.44
N ASP A 27 -3.87 -7.75 2.62
CA ASP A 27 -2.89 -7.84 3.72
C ASP A 27 -1.73 -6.86 3.52
N ALA A 28 -1.21 -6.77 2.29
CA ALA A 28 -0.14 -5.84 1.95
C ALA A 28 -0.56 -4.38 2.18
N VAL A 29 -1.80 -4.03 1.80
CA VAL A 29 -2.35 -2.71 2.08
C VAL A 29 -2.51 -2.47 3.56
N ASN A 30 -3.08 -3.41 4.31
CA ASN A 30 -3.29 -3.25 5.76
C ASN A 30 -1.97 -2.96 6.50
N VAL A 31 -0.90 -3.65 6.14
CA VAL A 31 0.43 -3.44 6.72
C VAL A 31 0.95 -2.04 6.42
N VAL A 32 0.89 -1.61 5.15
CA VAL A 32 1.41 -0.28 4.73
C VAL A 32 0.55 0.84 5.30
N ALA A 33 -0.78 0.66 5.31
CA ALA A 33 -1.76 1.60 5.84
C ALA A 33 -1.55 1.84 7.34
N SER A 34 -1.45 0.77 8.13
CA SER A 34 -1.25 0.83 9.57
C SER A 34 0.09 1.48 9.92
N THR A 35 1.16 1.11 9.22
CA THR A 35 2.51 1.63 9.48
C THR A 35 2.64 3.11 9.17
N ASN A 36 1.93 3.60 8.16
CA ASN A 36 2.04 4.99 7.69
C ASN A 36 0.87 5.88 8.14
N ASN A 37 -0.05 5.34 8.94
CA ASN A 37 -1.26 6.01 9.40
C ASN A 37 -2.09 6.61 8.24
N VAL A 38 -2.30 5.81 7.20
CA VAL A 38 -3.12 6.16 6.02
C VAL A 38 -4.30 5.19 5.89
N SER A 39 -5.37 5.62 5.20
CA SER A 39 -6.53 4.76 4.97
C SER A 39 -6.23 3.65 3.97
N VAL A 40 -6.66 2.43 4.32
CA VAL A 40 -6.64 1.23 3.48
C VAL A 40 -7.37 1.48 2.16
N ASP A 41 -8.55 2.11 2.20
CA ASP A 41 -9.36 2.38 1.01
C ASP A 41 -8.64 3.29 0.01
N ASN A 42 -7.83 4.23 0.50
CA ASN A 42 -7.08 5.12 -0.37
C ASN A 42 -5.95 4.39 -1.09
N LEU A 43 -5.34 3.40 -0.44
CA LEU A 43 -4.30 2.57 -1.04
C LEU A 43 -4.89 1.56 -2.02
N LEU A 44 -6.01 0.91 -1.69
CA LEU A 44 -6.69 -0.02 -2.61
C LEU A 44 -7.07 0.65 -3.93
N LYS A 45 -7.53 1.90 -3.90
CA LYS A 45 -7.90 2.67 -5.10
C LYS A 45 -6.75 2.96 -6.06
N ILE A 46 -5.51 2.97 -5.58
CA ILE A 46 -4.34 3.31 -6.40
C ILE A 46 -3.56 2.06 -6.85
N ILE A 47 -3.89 0.89 -6.32
CA ILE A 47 -3.22 -0.37 -6.69
C ILE A 47 -3.62 -0.77 -8.10
N PRO A 48 -2.64 -1.08 -8.97
CA PRO A 48 -2.94 -1.63 -10.28
C PRO A 48 -3.72 -2.94 -10.18
N GLU A 49 -4.75 -3.13 -11.00
CA GLU A 49 -5.61 -4.32 -11.01
C GLU A 49 -4.84 -5.64 -11.10
N LYS A 50 -3.68 -5.66 -11.78
CA LYS A 50 -2.81 -6.86 -11.85
C LYS A 50 -2.27 -7.34 -10.49
N TYR A 51 -2.37 -6.53 -9.45
CA TYR A 51 -1.91 -6.82 -8.10
C TYR A 51 -3.07 -6.90 -7.08
N LEU A 52 -4.32 -6.67 -7.51
CA LEU A 52 -5.51 -6.95 -6.72
C LEU A 52 -5.80 -8.45 -6.75
#